data_AF-A0A212RK48-F1
#
_entry.id   AF-A0A212RK48-F1
#
_cell.length_a   1.000
_cell.length_b   1.000
_cell.length_c   1.000
_cell.angle_alpha   90.00
_cell.angle_beta   90.00
_cell.angle_gamma   90.00
#
_symmetry.space_group_name_H-M   'P 1'
#
loop_
_entity.id
_entity.type
_entity.pdbx_description
1 polymer ?
#
loop_
_entity_poly.entity_id
_entity_poly.type
_entity_poly.pdbx_seq_one_letter_code
_entity_poly.pdbx_strand_id
1 'polypeptide(L)'
;MPKPSQQKETVARVMHEFKHGELASSTGRKVTNPKQAIAIGLHEAGASRDETPRKNAENRRKTKDREAQGAIARARDESRGADSKADLYAEARRRNVPGRSHMSKAELRRAVQG
;
A
#
# COMPACT_ATOMS: atom_id res chain seq x y z
N MET A 1 -32.30 2.90 6.31
CA MET A 1 -31.42 3.35 5.22
C MET A 1 -30.99 2.13 4.40
N PRO A 2 -31.02 2.15 3.05
CA PRO A 2 -30.52 1.05 2.24
C PRO A 2 -29.01 0.89 2.41
N LYS A 3 -28.51 -0.35 2.42
CA LYS A 3 -27.07 -0.64 2.51
C LYS A 3 -26.35 -0.07 1.27
N PRO A 4 -25.18 0.57 1.42
CA PRO A 4 -24.41 1.04 0.28
C PRO A 4 -24.06 -0.13 -0.63
N SER A 5 -23.95 0.11 -1.94
CA SER A 5 -23.51 -0.94 -2.86
C SER A 5 -22.04 -1.29 -2.57
N GLN A 6 -21.65 -2.54 -2.83
CA GLN A 6 -20.27 -2.99 -2.63
C GLN A 6 -19.22 -2.11 -3.34
N GLN A 7 -19.60 -1.49 -4.47
CA GLN A 7 -18.75 -0.53 -5.17
C GLN A 7 -18.55 0.76 -4.37
N LYS A 8 -19.63 1.29 -3.76
CA LYS A 8 -19.55 2.48 -2.90
C LYS A 8 -18.71 2.19 -1.66
N GLU A 9 -18.78 1.00 -1.09
CA GLU A 9 -17.93 0.58 0.04
C GLU A 9 -16.45 0.59 -0.34
N THR A 10 -16.09 0.02 -1.51
CA THR A 10 -14.71 0.04 -1.99
C THR A 10 -14.20 1.47 -2.24
N VAL A 11 -15.02 2.34 -2.85
CA VAL A 11 -14.65 3.75 -3.02
C VAL A 11 -14.49 4.45 -1.68
N ALA A 12 -15.43 4.23 -0.75
CA ALA A 12 -15.37 4.81 0.60
C ALA A 12 -14.10 4.38 1.34
N ARG A 13 -13.71 3.10 1.25
CA ARG A 13 -12.47 2.56 1.82
C ARG A 13 -11.24 3.26 1.25
N VAL A 14 -11.12 3.33 -0.08
CA VAL A 14 -9.98 4.00 -0.74
C VAL A 14 -9.89 5.47 -0.34
N MET A 15 -11.04 6.16 -0.29
CA MET A 15 -11.07 7.57 0.12
C MET A 15 -10.76 7.76 1.60
N HIS A 16 -11.10 6.79 2.46
CA HIS A 16 -10.70 6.77 3.87
C HIS A 16 -9.18 6.63 4.01
N GLU A 17 -8.57 5.67 3.30
CA GLU A 17 -7.10 5.51 3.24
C GLU A 17 -6.42 6.79 2.72
N PHE A 18 -7.00 7.44 1.71
CA PHE A 18 -6.48 8.71 1.21
C PHE A 18 -6.56 9.83 2.26
N LYS A 19 -7.69 9.93 2.97
CA LYS A 19 -7.89 10.92 4.04
C LYS A 19 -6.85 10.80 5.16
N HIS A 20 -6.44 9.58 5.49
CA HIS A 20 -5.37 9.31 6.46
C HIS A 20 -3.96 9.35 5.84
N GLY A 21 -3.85 9.52 4.53
CA GLY A 21 -2.58 9.55 3.82
C GLY A 21 -1.89 8.18 3.73
N GLU A 22 -2.66 7.10 3.77
CA GLU A 22 -2.19 5.71 3.68
C GLU A 22 -2.31 5.15 2.26
N LEU A 23 -3.15 5.79 1.43
CA LEU A 23 -3.29 5.43 0.03
C LEU A 23 -1.96 5.62 -0.70
N ALA A 24 -1.53 4.60 -1.41
CA ALA A 24 -0.35 4.61 -2.26
C ALA A 24 -0.64 3.92 -3.58
N SER A 25 0.01 4.45 -4.61
CA SER A 25 -0.10 4.00 -5.99
C SER A 25 0.50 2.61 -6.20
N SER A 26 0.34 2.06 -7.41
CA SER A 26 0.97 0.81 -7.85
C SER A 26 2.49 0.80 -7.71
N THR A 27 3.14 1.98 -7.80
CA THR A 27 4.59 2.14 -7.59
C THR A 27 5.00 2.21 -6.11
N GLY A 28 4.03 2.15 -5.20
CA GLY A 28 4.24 2.29 -3.75
C GLY A 28 4.37 3.73 -3.26
N ARG A 29 4.39 4.73 -4.14
CA ARG A 29 4.40 6.14 -3.74
C ARG A 29 3.06 6.56 -3.14
N LYS A 30 3.09 7.28 -2.01
CA LYS A 30 1.91 7.84 -1.35
C LYS A 30 1.15 8.76 -2.31
N VAL A 31 -0.16 8.57 -2.38
CA VAL A 31 -1.05 9.38 -3.20
C VAL A 31 -1.40 10.63 -2.42
N THR A 32 -1.09 11.79 -2.99
CA THR A 32 -1.37 13.10 -2.40
C THR A 32 -2.43 13.88 -3.18
N ASN A 33 -2.67 13.52 -4.45
CA ASN A 33 -3.64 14.19 -5.30
C ASN A 33 -5.04 13.54 -5.16
N PRO A 34 -6.09 14.30 -4.77
CA PRO A 34 -7.45 13.78 -4.65
C PRO A 34 -8.01 13.18 -5.94
N LYS A 35 -7.68 13.77 -7.10
CA LYS A 35 -8.14 13.24 -8.40
C LYS A 35 -7.61 11.84 -8.65
N GLN A 36 -6.36 11.59 -8.28
CA GLN A 36 -5.74 10.28 -8.40
C GLN A 36 -6.36 9.27 -7.43
N ALA A 37 -6.68 9.70 -6.20
CA ALA A 37 -7.39 8.86 -5.24
C ALA A 37 -8.77 8.42 -5.74
N ILE A 38 -9.54 9.35 -6.33
CA ILE A 38 -10.83 9.06 -6.96
C ILE A 38 -10.66 8.05 -8.11
N ALA A 39 -9.67 8.26 -8.99
CA ALA A 39 -9.39 7.34 -10.09
C ALA A 39 -9.07 5.92 -9.59
N ILE A 40 -8.25 5.80 -8.53
CA ILE A 40 -7.94 4.51 -7.91
C ILE A 40 -9.21 3.88 -7.32
N GLY A 41 -10.04 4.65 -6.60
CA GLY A 41 -11.29 4.16 -6.03
C GLY A 41 -12.26 3.63 -7.08
N LEU A 42 -12.43 4.35 -8.20
CA LEU A 42 -13.28 3.93 -9.31
C LEU A 42 -12.73 2.67 -10.01
N HIS A 43 -11.41 2.60 -10.23
CA HIS A 43 -10.76 1.43 -10.80
C HIS A 43 -10.90 0.20 -9.90
N GLU A 44 -10.62 0.33 -8.59
CA GLU A 44 -10.76 -0.79 -7.64
C GLU A 44 -12.21 -1.28 -7.50
N ALA A 45 -13.17 -0.36 -7.59
CA ALA A 45 -14.60 -0.67 -7.55
C ALA A 45 -15.15 -1.26 -8.87
N GLY A 46 -14.35 -1.29 -9.94
CA GLY A 46 -14.81 -1.68 -11.27
C GLY A 46 -15.89 -0.75 -11.82
N ALA A 47 -15.73 0.55 -11.60
CA ALA A 47 -16.64 1.60 -12.05
C ALA A 47 -15.90 2.64 -12.93
N SER A 48 -14.73 2.28 -13.47
CA SER A 48 -13.99 3.14 -14.38
C SER A 48 -14.74 3.29 -15.69
N ARG A 49 -14.82 4.51 -16.21
CA ARG A 49 -15.42 4.81 -17.51
C ARG A 49 -14.48 4.50 -18.67
N ASP A 50 -13.18 4.48 -18.39
CA ASP A 50 -12.11 4.29 -19.38
C ASP A 50 -11.79 2.80 -19.61
N GLU A 51 -12.40 1.90 -18.83
CA GLU A 51 -12.20 0.45 -18.91
C GLU A 51 -13.44 -0.29 -19.42
N THR A 52 -13.21 -1.42 -20.09
CA THR A 52 -14.30 -2.28 -20.59
C THR A 52 -15.08 -2.93 -19.43
N PRO A 53 -16.35 -3.34 -19.63
CA PRO A 53 -17.13 -4.03 -18.60
C PRO A 53 -16.44 -5.28 -18.05
N ARG A 54 -15.77 -6.04 -18.92
CA ARG A 54 -14.98 -7.23 -18.52
C ARG A 54 -13.83 -6.85 -17.60
N LYS A 55 -13.12 -5.76 -17.92
CA LYS A 55 -11.99 -5.29 -17.12
C LYS A 55 -12.44 -4.75 -15.76
N ASN A 56 -13.52 -3.98 -15.75
CA ASN A 56 -14.16 -3.51 -14.53
C ASN A 56 -14.60 -4.69 -13.62
N ALA A 57 -15.21 -5.73 -14.18
CA ALA A 57 -15.59 -6.92 -13.42
C ALA A 57 -14.37 -7.66 -12.84
N GLU A 58 -13.29 -7.80 -13.63
CA GLU A 58 -12.02 -8.39 -13.19
C GLU A 58 -11.39 -7.59 -12.04
N ASN A 59 -11.30 -6.26 -12.18
CA ASN A 59 -10.72 -5.38 -11.17
C ASN A 59 -11.50 -5.45 -9.86
N ARG A 60 -12.84 -5.38 -9.92
CA ARG A 60 -13.70 -5.52 -8.74
C ARG A 60 -13.50 -6.87 -8.05
N ARG A 61 -13.45 -7.97 -8.81
CA ARG A 61 -13.20 -9.31 -8.27
C ARG A 61 -11.84 -9.37 -7.57
N LYS A 62 -10.77 -8.92 -8.23
CA LYS A 62 -9.42 -8.86 -7.62
C LYS A 62 -9.38 -8.02 -6.35
N THR A 63 -10.12 -6.91 -6.30
CA THR A 63 -10.21 -6.09 -5.09
C THR A 63 -10.91 -6.86 -3.96
N LYS A 64 -12.04 -7.51 -4.25
CA LYS A 64 -12.76 -8.31 -3.25
C LYS A 64 -11.95 -9.50 -2.74
N ASP A 65 -11.23 -10.18 -3.63
CA ASP A 65 -10.33 -11.28 -3.24
C ASP A 65 -9.21 -10.77 -2.30
N ARG A 66 -8.62 -9.60 -2.59
CA ARG A 66 -7.62 -8.96 -1.70
C ARG A 66 -8.21 -8.53 -0.36
N GLU A 67 -9.43 -8.00 -0.36
CA GLU A 67 -10.17 -7.63 0.86
C GLU A 67 -10.44 -8.86 1.73
N ALA A 68 -10.91 -9.96 1.12
CA ALA A 68 -11.16 -11.23 1.82
C ALA A 68 -9.89 -11.85 2.41
N GLN A 69 -8.75 -11.72 1.72
CA GLN A 69 -7.44 -12.17 2.20
C GLN A 69 -6.81 -11.24 3.26
N GLY A 70 -7.44 -10.11 3.59
CA GLY A 70 -6.90 -9.13 4.54
C GLY A 70 -5.66 -8.39 4.06
N ALA A 71 -5.32 -8.48 2.76
CA ALA A 71 -4.10 -7.92 2.18
C ALA A 71 -4.13 -6.39 2.07
N ILE A 72 -5.30 -5.76 2.14
CA ILE A 72 -5.47 -4.30 2.04
C ILE A 72 -5.04 -3.60 3.35
N ALA A 73 -5.37 -4.19 4.51
CA ALA A 73 -5.06 -3.61 5.83
C ALA A 73 -3.58 -3.77 6.23
N ARG A 74 -2.90 -4.82 5.75
CA ARG A 74 -1.53 -5.17 6.19
C ARG A 74 -0.40 -4.51 5.39
N ALA A 75 -0.71 -3.62 4.46
CA ALA A 75 0.28 -3.20 3.50
C ALA A 75 1.19 -2.03 3.95
N ARG A 76 0.87 -1.21 4.97
CA ARG A 76 1.54 0.12 5.03
C ARG A 76 2.00 0.73 6.35
N ASP A 77 1.67 0.21 7.53
CA ASP A 77 2.24 0.77 8.76
C ASP A 77 3.39 -0.08 9.34
N GLU A 78 3.25 -1.41 9.41
CA GLU A 78 4.28 -2.25 10.03
C GLU A 78 5.45 -2.65 9.11
N SER A 79 5.29 -2.57 7.77
CA SER A 79 6.32 -3.04 6.83
C SER A 79 7.30 -1.95 6.35
N ARG A 80 7.05 -0.67 6.69
CA ARG A 80 7.93 0.45 6.36
C ARG A 80 8.73 1.00 7.53
N GLY A 81 8.36 0.70 8.77
CA GLY A 81 9.09 1.20 9.96
C GLY A 81 10.21 0.29 10.47
N ALA A 82 10.18 -1.01 10.18
CA ALA A 82 11.11 -1.96 10.80
C ALA A 82 12.28 -2.41 9.90
N ASP A 83 12.14 -2.30 8.57
CA ASP A 83 13.03 -2.96 7.60
C ASP A 83 13.45 -2.05 6.44
N SER A 84 13.32 -0.71 6.51
CA SER A 84 13.86 0.14 5.42
C SER A 84 15.39 0.13 5.45
N LYS A 85 16.06 0.31 4.30
CA LYS A 85 17.54 0.37 4.28
C LYS A 85 18.06 1.49 5.19
N ALA A 86 17.30 2.59 5.30
CA ALA A 86 17.64 3.72 6.16
C ALA A 86 17.51 3.36 7.64
N ASP A 87 16.46 2.64 8.04
CA ASP A 87 16.26 2.20 9.43
C ASP A 87 17.32 1.17 9.84
N LEU A 88 17.58 0.21 8.95
CA LEU A 88 18.66 -0.77 9.13
C LEU A 88 20.04 -0.09 9.19
N TYR A 89 20.26 0.98 8.43
CA TYR A 89 21.48 1.77 8.50
C TYR A 89 21.59 2.58 9.80
N ALA A 90 20.49 3.19 10.26
CA ALA A 90 20.43 3.91 11.52
C ALA A 90 20.66 2.98 12.71
N GLU A 91 20.07 1.78 12.68
CA GLU A 91 20.27 0.74 13.68
C GLU A 91 21.71 0.21 13.66
N ALA A 92 22.26 -0.07 12.47
CA ALA A 92 23.67 -0.45 12.32
C ALA A 92 24.62 0.64 12.83
N ARG A 93 24.27 1.93 12.68
CA ARG A 93 25.01 3.05 13.26
C ARG A 93 24.90 3.07 14.79
N ARG A 94 23.71 2.85 15.37
CA ARG A 94 23.51 2.76 16.83
C ARG A 94 24.32 1.62 17.46
N ARG A 95 24.42 0.48 16.76
CA ARG A 95 25.17 -0.71 17.19
C ARG A 95 26.65 -0.69 16.82
N ASN A 96 27.14 0.38 16.18
CA ASN A 96 28.53 0.50 15.71
C ASN A 96 28.99 -0.65 14.80
N VAL A 97 28.10 -1.13 13.91
CA VAL A 97 28.43 -2.18 12.95
C VAL A 97 29.55 -1.67 12.01
N PRO A 98 30.71 -2.36 11.94
CA PRO A 98 31.79 -2.00 11.04
C PRO A 98 31.39 -2.25 9.58
N GLY A 99 31.87 -1.42 8.64
CA GLY A 99 31.57 -1.58 7.22
C GLY A 99 30.13 -1.28 6.80
N ARG A 100 29.25 -0.83 7.71
CA ARG A 100 27.83 -0.50 7.45
C ARG A 100 27.58 0.38 6.21
N SER A 101 28.50 1.28 5.88
CA SER A 101 28.41 2.18 4.71
C SER A 101 28.46 1.45 3.37
N HIS A 102 29.07 0.26 3.33
CA HIS A 102 29.18 -0.56 2.12
C HIS A 102 28.16 -1.69 2.06
N MET A 103 27.36 -1.89 3.13
CA MET A 103 26.40 -2.99 3.20
C MET A 103 25.13 -2.71 2.37
N SER A 104 24.69 -3.73 1.65
CA SER A 104 23.36 -3.81 1.04
C SER A 104 22.27 -3.88 2.12
N LYS A 105 21.00 -3.68 1.72
CA LYS A 105 19.86 -3.80 2.63
C LYS A 105 19.82 -5.16 3.35
N ALA A 106 20.12 -6.23 2.62
CA ALA A 106 20.10 -7.59 3.15
C ALA A 106 21.27 -7.86 4.12
N GLU A 107 22.43 -7.23 3.89
CA GLU A 107 23.58 -7.33 4.79
C GLU A 107 23.35 -6.50 6.06
N LEU A 108 22.82 -5.28 5.93
CA LEU A 108 22.43 -4.47 7.09
C LEU A 108 21.39 -5.20 7.96
N ARG A 109 20.39 -5.86 7.34
CA ARG A 109 19.39 -6.68 8.07
C ARG A 109 20.04 -7.80 8.87
N ARG A 110 20.98 -8.55 8.26
CA ARG A 110 21.70 -9.62 8.95
C ARG A 110 22.59 -9.08 10.08
N ALA A 111 23.29 -7.98 9.84
CA ALA A 111 24.22 -7.38 10.79
C ALA A 111 23.55 -6.70 12.00
N VAL A 112 22.27 -6.31 11.91
CA VAL A 112 21.51 -5.76 13.05
C VAL A 112 20.65 -6.79 13.77
N GLN A 113 20.55 -8.03 13.26
CA GLN A 113 19.79 -9.11 13.89
C GLN A 113 20.68 -10.15 14.60
N GLY A 114 21.96 -10.22 14.22
CA GLY A 114 23.00 -10.93 14.98
C GLY A 114 23.48 -10.11 16.17
#